data_AF-A0A7V8NNE3-F1
#
_entry.id   AF-A0A7V8NNE3-F1
#
_cell.length_a   1.000
_cell.length_b   1.000
_cell.length_c   1.000
_cell.angle_alpha   90.00
_cell.angle_beta   90.00
_cell.angle_gamma   90.00
#
_symmetry.space_group_name_H-M   'P 1'
#
loop_
_entity.id
_entity.type
_entity.pdbx_description
1 polymer ?
#
loop_
_entity_poly.entity_id
_entity_poly.type
_entity_poly.pdbx_seq_one_letter_code
_entity_poly.pdbx_strand_id
1 'polypeptide(L)' 'LAPGGVVIAEHRRSFGLPEQAGALTCYRVLRQGDAALSFYRRAAKASGKNDSAP' A
#
# COMPACT_ATOMS: atom_id res chain seq x y z
N LEU A 1 6.38 4.36 -8.20
CA LEU A 1 5.43 3.23 -8.36
C LEU A 1 4.25 3.67 -9.20
N ALA A 2 3.80 2.93 -10.23
CA ALA A 2 2.59 3.29 -10.99
C ALA A 2 1.33 3.28 -10.12
N PRO A 3 0.25 4.02 -10.48
CA PRO A 3 -1.02 3.96 -9.75
C PRO A 3 -1.55 2.53 -9.67
N GLY A 4 -2.09 2.13 -8.52
CA GLY A 4 -2.51 0.75 -8.25
C GLY A 4 -1.37 -0.23 -7.96
N GLY A 5 -0.11 0.18 -8.06
CA GLY A 5 1.03 -0.68 -7.75
C GLY A 5 1.08 -1.08 -6.28
N VAL A 6 1.71 -2.24 -6.03
CA VAL A 6 1.87 -2.84 -4.70
C VAL A 6 3.34 -2.85 -4.31
N VAL A 7 3.62 -2.59 -3.03
CA VAL A 7 4.93 -2.78 -2.39
C VAL A 7 4.75 -3.76 -1.24
N ILE A 8 5.68 -4.72 -1.13
CA ILE A 8 5.77 -5.64 0.00
C ILE A 8 7.11 -5.37 0.66
N ALA A 9 7.08 -4.92 1.91
CA ALA A 9 8.27 -4.69 2.71
C ALA A 9 8.44 -5.82 3.70
N GLU A 10 9.57 -6.53 3.63
CA GLU A 10 10.01 -7.47 4.66
C GLU A 10 10.80 -6.75 5.73
N HIS A 11 10.51 -7.03 7.00
CA HIS A 11 11.20 -6.45 8.14
C HIS A 11 11.13 -7.36 9.36
N ARG A 12 11.95 -7.07 10.37
CA ARG A 12 11.83 -7.74 11.68
C ARG A 12 10.46 -7.44 12.27
N ARG A 13 9.83 -8.45 12.90
CA ARG A 13 8.52 -8.36 13.56
C ARG A 13 8.48 -7.26 14.63
N SER A 14 9.60 -7.02 15.31
CA SER A 14 9.72 -5.99 16.34
C SER A 14 9.81 -4.57 15.79
N PHE A 15 9.99 -4.40 14.48
CA PHE A 15 10.02 -3.11 13.83
C PHE A 15 8.67 -2.81 13.20
N GLY A 16 7.91 -1.89 13.78
CA GLY A 16 6.64 -1.43 13.22
C GLY A 16 6.88 -0.45 12.07
N LEU A 17 6.31 -0.74 10.90
CA LEU A 17 6.24 0.21 9.80
C LEU A 17 4.98 1.08 9.91
N PRO A 18 5.02 2.34 9.45
CA PRO A 18 3.87 3.23 9.51
C PRO A 18 2.74 2.75 8.60
N GLU A 19 1.49 3.01 8.97
CA GLU A 19 0.34 2.69 8.12
C GLU A 19 0.36 3.46 6.79
N GLN A 20 1.03 4.61 6.76
CA GLN A 20 1.19 5.45 5.56
C GLN A 20 2.67 5.75 5.30
N ALA A 21 3.08 5.62 4.03
CA ALA A 21 4.43 5.95 3.57
C ALA A 21 4.34 6.72 2.24
N GLY A 22 4.31 8.06 2.32
CA GLY A 22 4.03 8.90 1.16
C GLY A 22 2.67 8.58 0.56
N ALA A 23 2.62 8.20 -0.73
CA ALA A 23 1.38 7.85 -1.44
C ALA A 23 0.95 6.37 -1.26
N LEU A 24 1.56 5.65 -0.31
CA LEU A 24 1.30 4.25 -0.04
C LEU A 24 0.50 4.08 1.25
N THR A 25 -0.51 3.24 1.21
CA THR A 25 -1.30 2.84 2.39
C THR A 25 -1.10 1.36 2.66
N CYS A 26 -0.70 1.03 3.89
CA CYS A 26 -0.63 -0.35 4.37
C CYS A 26 -2.05 -0.88 4.51
N TYR A 27 -2.32 -2.03 3.91
CA TYR A 27 -3.64 -2.67 3.98
C TYR A 27 -3.59 -4.09 4.54
N ARG A 28 -2.38 -4.63 4.77
CA ARG A 28 -2.17 -5.94 5.38
C ARG A 28 -0.79 -6.01 6.00
N VAL A 29 -0.70 -6.57 7.19
CA VAL A 29 0.56 -7.00 7.79
C VAL A 29 0.46 -8.49 8.09
N LEU A 30 1.43 -9.26 7.61
CA LEU A 30 1.61 -10.67 7.96
C LEU A 30 2.81 -10.82 8.87
N ARG A 31 2.69 -11.63 9.93
CA ARG A 31 3.77 -11.91 10.86
C ARG A 31 4.07 -13.40 10.83
N GLN A 32 5.34 -13.76 10.67
CA GLN A 32 5.80 -15.14 10.64
C GLN A 32 7.13 -15.24 11.37
N GLY A 33 7.14 -15.96 12.49
CA GLY A 33 8.32 -16.05 13.35
C GLY A 33 8.81 -14.67 13.79
N ASP A 34 10.06 -14.37 13.47
CA ASP A 34 10.76 -13.12 13.74
C ASP A 34 10.64 -12.09 12.60
N ALA A 35 10.02 -12.45 11.49
CA ALA A 35 9.79 -11.58 10.34
C ALA A 35 8.32 -11.10 10.25
N ALA A 36 8.14 -10.00 9.53
CA ALA A 36 6.85 -9.47 9.14
C ALA A 36 6.91 -8.94 7.69
N LEU A 37 5.81 -9.08 6.97
CA LEU A 37 5.58 -8.53 5.65
C LEU A 37 4.47 -7.48 5.74
N SER A 38 4.80 -6.22 5.41
CA SER A 38 3.81 -5.14 5.32
C SER A 38 3.49 -4.85 3.86
N PHE A 39 2.21 -4.93 3.51
CA PHE A 39 1.69 -4.79 2.15
C PHE A 39 1.08 -3.42 1.97
N TYR A 40 1.63 -2.67 1.02
CA TYR A 40 1.25 -1.31 0.71
C TYR A 40 0.69 -1.21 -0.70
N ARG A 41 -0.31 -0.37 -0.89
CA ARG A 41 -0.86 -0.07 -2.22
C ARG A 41 -0.80 1.43 -2.48
N ARG A 42 -0.40 1.82 -3.69
CA ARG A 42 -0.60 3.18 -4.20
C ARG A 42 -2.01 3.30 -4.74
N ALA A 43 -2.73 4.38 -4.38
CA ALA A 43 -4.04 4.65 -4.96
C ALA A 43 -4.00 4.56 -6.50
N ALA A 44 -5.02 3.95 -7.09
CA ALA A 44 -5.23 4.04 -8.52
C ALA A 44 -5.51 5.51 -8.87
N LYS A 45 -5.04 5.97 -10.03
CA LYS A 45 -5.52 7.24 -10.56
C LYS A 45 -6.99 6.99 -10.87
N ALA A 46 -7.90 7.76 -10.27
CA ALA A 46 -9.27 7.75 -10.72
C ALA A 46 -9.24 8.07 -12.22
N SER A 47 -9.66 7.11 -13.05
CA SER A 47 -9.97 7.40 -14.44
C SER A 47 -11.05 8.46 -14.39
N GLY A 48 -10.74 9.68 -14.84
CA GLY A 48 -11.73 10.74 -14.95
C GLY A 48 -12.81 10.27 -15.91
N LYS A 49 -13.87 9.68 -15.37
CA LYS A 49 -15.10 9.49 -16.12
C LYS A 49 -15.72 10.87 -16.19
N ASN A 50 -15.41 11.55 -17.28
CA ASN A 50 -16.06 12.76 -17.70
C ASN A 50 -17.50 12.39 -18.09
N ASP A 51 -18.38 12.21 -17.12
CA ASP A 51 -19.82 12.20 -17.37
C ASP A 51 -20.28 13.67 -17.40
N SER A 52 -19.79 14.38 -18.42
CA SER A 52 -20.39 15.62 -18.89
C SER A 52 -21.50 15.28 -19.88
N ALA A 53 -22.68 15.84 -19.61
CA ALA A 53 -23.78 16.22 -20.50
C ALA A 53 -24.94 15.23 -20.74
N PRO A 54 -26.15 15.73 -21.05
CA PRO A 54 -26.74 17.06 -20.79
C PRO A 54 -27.80 17.07 -19.67
#